data_AF-A0A9E1W9U6-F1
#
_entry.id   AF-A0A9E1W9U6-F1
#
_cell.length_a   1.000
_cell.length_b   1.000
_cell.length_c   1.000
_cell.angle_alpha   90.00
_cell.angle_beta   90.00
_cell.angle_gamma   90.00
#
_symmetry.space_group_name_H-M   'P 1'
#
loop_
_entity.id
_entity.type
_entity.pdbx_description
1 polymer ?
#
loop_
_entity_poly.entity_id
_entity_poly.type
_entity_poly.pdbx_seq_one_letter_code
_entity_poly.pdbx_strand_id
1 'polypeptide(L)'
;MSSLLTHALVTAVKPQGFPERTFYAEAFTAVASAYHNLPQATIQEFIDSSQKRFETSENARNHLEFLWYAEDLFSEQSGNNTPVFSLPKTFKQTLRVKPTNWLLLRARFYIQHGSILQQFVWKHVALSLLRRNWNGEHILDRGIGACIRGEQKPEYASDQYTAFSLMILTDLYKLTGNKRFKEYFDKGLNKLRDRWRQQSIELTQGRGAYQLFGYASLIYILSWAQSQNPQSTTLTADLDQAIKHLSSFQHDDGLFPLVLKEADDRSDWETYNNLYDYLGFTAAILSRAAFIFPEQYNERST
;
A
#
# COMPACT_ATOMS: atom_id res chain seq x y z
N MET A 1 -9.55 -10.93 -14.43
CA MET A 1 -9.95 -11.26 -13.04
C MET A 1 -9.71 -10.11 -12.04
N SER A 2 -8.50 -9.55 -11.85
CA SER A 2 -8.36 -8.49 -10.82
C SER A 2 -9.05 -7.15 -11.14
N SER A 3 -9.29 -6.81 -12.41
CA SER A 3 -10.16 -5.66 -12.78
C SER A 3 -11.62 -5.84 -12.34
N LEU A 4 -12.17 -7.06 -12.41
CA LEU A 4 -13.53 -7.35 -11.97
C LEU A 4 -13.61 -7.33 -10.43
N LEU A 5 -12.60 -7.91 -9.78
CA LEU A 5 -12.47 -7.91 -8.32
C LEU A 5 -12.35 -6.48 -7.76
N THR A 6 -11.57 -5.62 -8.41
CA THR A 6 -11.45 -4.21 -8.00
C THR A 6 -12.71 -3.41 -8.32
N HIS A 7 -13.32 -3.63 -9.48
CA HIS A 7 -14.57 -2.95 -9.81
C HIS A 7 -15.66 -3.29 -8.81
N ALA A 8 -15.84 -4.58 -8.48
CA ALA A 8 -16.80 -5.04 -7.47
C ALA A 8 -16.53 -4.37 -6.12
N LEU A 9 -15.28 -4.37 -5.66
CA LEU A 9 -14.88 -3.73 -4.41
C LEU A 9 -15.16 -2.23 -4.40
N VAL A 10 -14.85 -1.51 -5.49
CA VAL A 10 -15.14 -0.07 -5.61
C VAL A 10 -16.64 0.19 -5.59
N THR A 11 -17.44 -0.63 -6.28
CA THR A 11 -18.91 -0.45 -6.33
C THR A 11 -19.61 -0.78 -5.01
N ALA A 12 -19.01 -1.67 -4.21
CA ALA A 12 -19.53 -2.02 -2.89
C ALA A 12 -19.29 -0.91 -1.84
N VAL A 13 -18.28 -0.07 -2.05
CA VAL A 13 -17.95 1.06 -1.18
C VAL A 13 -18.73 2.31 -1.58
N LYS A 14 -19.40 2.94 -0.61
CA LYS A 14 -20.18 4.18 -0.82
C LYS A 14 -19.52 5.37 -0.12
N PRO A 15 -19.63 6.60 -0.65
CA PRO A 15 -19.21 7.81 0.06
C PRO A 15 -19.94 7.90 1.41
N GLN A 16 -19.21 8.24 2.47
CA GLN A 16 -19.72 8.24 3.86
C GLN A 16 -20.21 6.87 4.37
N GLY A 17 -20.10 5.80 3.56
CA GLY A 17 -20.52 4.44 3.90
C GLY A 17 -19.59 3.72 4.87
N PHE A 18 -18.49 4.37 5.26
CA PHE A 18 -17.58 3.87 6.27
C PHE A 18 -18.06 4.27 7.68
N PRO A 19 -18.43 3.30 8.54
CA PRO A 19 -18.99 3.57 9.87
C PRO A 19 -17.99 4.17 10.86
N GLU A 20 -16.69 4.22 10.51
CA GLU A 20 -15.61 4.63 11.42
C GLU A 20 -14.68 5.71 10.82
N ARG A 21 -13.67 6.13 11.61
CA ARG A 21 -12.71 7.20 11.30
C ARG A 21 -11.75 6.81 10.16
N THR A 22 -12.11 7.05 8.90
CA THR A 22 -11.25 6.63 7.78
C THR A 22 -11.13 7.68 6.68
N PHE A 23 -10.49 8.82 6.99
CA PHE A 23 -10.25 9.87 5.97
C PHE A 23 -9.36 9.37 4.81
N TYR A 24 -8.42 8.46 5.05
CA TYR A 24 -7.63 7.90 3.94
C TYR A 24 -8.33 6.76 3.19
N ALA A 25 -9.30 6.03 3.79
CA ALA A 25 -10.14 5.10 3.01
C ALA A 25 -10.88 5.81 1.88
N GLU A 26 -11.53 6.94 2.19
CA GLU A 26 -12.25 7.76 1.22
C GLU A 26 -11.29 8.28 0.14
N ALA A 27 -10.10 8.75 0.54
CA ALA A 27 -9.07 9.21 -0.40
C ALA A 27 -8.60 8.11 -1.37
N PHE A 28 -8.29 6.91 -0.87
CA PHE A 28 -7.92 5.80 -1.74
C PHE A 28 -9.10 5.26 -2.56
N THR A 29 -10.34 5.36 -2.06
CA THR A 29 -11.52 5.00 -2.85
C THR A 29 -11.71 5.97 -4.02
N ALA A 30 -11.43 7.27 -3.83
CA ALA A 30 -11.38 8.23 -4.94
C ALA A 30 -10.33 7.84 -6.00
N VAL A 31 -9.13 7.42 -5.57
CA VAL A 31 -8.08 6.91 -6.46
C VAL A 31 -8.58 5.71 -7.27
N ALA A 32 -9.15 4.70 -6.59
CA ALA A 32 -9.68 3.51 -7.25
C ALA A 32 -10.82 3.86 -8.24
N SER A 33 -11.71 4.77 -7.84
CA SER A 33 -12.80 5.28 -8.68
C SER A 33 -12.28 5.95 -9.96
N ALA A 34 -11.16 6.69 -9.87
CA ALA A 34 -10.50 7.28 -11.03
C ALA A 34 -9.89 6.23 -11.97
N TYR A 35 -9.33 5.13 -11.44
CA TYR A 35 -8.88 4.00 -12.28
C TYR A 35 -10.02 3.32 -13.03
N HIS A 36 -11.23 3.35 -12.47
CA HIS A 36 -12.42 2.73 -13.04
C HIS A 36 -13.31 3.70 -13.85
N ASN A 37 -12.86 4.93 -14.09
CA ASN A 37 -13.60 5.96 -14.84
C ASN A 37 -15.03 6.18 -14.30
N LEU A 38 -15.21 6.13 -12.97
CA LEU A 38 -16.49 6.50 -12.36
C LEU A 38 -16.80 7.99 -12.61
N PRO A 39 -18.08 8.39 -12.56
CA PRO A 39 -18.46 9.79 -12.78
C PRO A 39 -17.69 10.75 -11.87
N GLN A 40 -17.23 11.88 -12.42
CA GLN A 40 -16.44 12.87 -11.68
C GLN A 40 -17.18 13.38 -10.42
N ALA A 41 -18.51 13.48 -10.46
CA ALA A 41 -19.32 13.84 -9.30
C ALA A 41 -19.15 12.84 -8.14
N THR A 42 -19.18 11.54 -8.43
CA THR A 42 -18.96 10.46 -7.44
C THR A 42 -17.55 10.51 -6.87
N ILE A 43 -16.55 10.73 -7.73
CA ILE A 43 -15.15 10.88 -7.29
C ILE A 43 -15.00 12.09 -6.35
N GLN A 44 -15.66 13.20 -6.69
CA GLN A 44 -15.63 14.41 -5.87
C GLN A 44 -16.30 14.21 -4.50
N GLU A 45 -17.37 13.42 -4.40
CA GLU A 45 -18.00 13.07 -3.11
C GLU A 45 -17.02 12.35 -2.16
N PHE A 46 -16.20 11.43 -2.68
CA PHE A 46 -15.15 10.77 -1.90
C PHE A 46 -14.06 11.75 -1.42
N ILE A 47 -13.63 12.65 -2.30
CA ILE A 47 -12.65 13.70 -1.98
C ILE A 47 -13.18 14.63 -0.88
N ASP A 48 -14.40 15.14 -1.04
CA ASP A 48 -15.02 16.07 -0.11
C ASP A 48 -15.26 15.41 1.26
N SER A 49 -15.70 14.13 1.26
CA SER A 49 -15.85 13.33 2.48
C SER A 49 -14.51 13.15 3.20
N SER A 50 -13.46 12.80 2.46
CA SER A 50 -12.10 12.67 2.99
C SER A 50 -11.61 13.96 3.64
N GLN A 51 -11.73 15.10 2.93
CA GLN A 51 -11.30 16.42 3.41
C GLN A 51 -12.05 16.83 4.68
N LYS A 52 -13.38 16.70 4.68
CA LYS A 52 -14.22 17.00 5.85
C LYS A 52 -13.81 16.16 7.07
N ARG A 53 -13.54 14.87 6.88
CA ARG A 53 -13.09 13.97 7.96
C ARG A 53 -11.66 14.29 8.43
N PHE A 54 -10.78 14.69 7.52
CA PHE A 54 -9.43 15.14 7.87
C PHE A 54 -9.46 16.39 8.76
N GLU A 55 -10.29 17.38 8.43
CA GLU A 55 -10.41 18.64 9.18
C GLU A 55 -11.01 18.48 10.57
N THR A 56 -11.91 17.50 10.73
CA THR A 56 -12.66 17.26 11.97
C THR A 56 -12.02 16.22 12.90
N SER A 57 -11.00 15.49 12.44
CA SER A 57 -10.36 14.43 13.22
C SER A 57 -9.08 14.91 13.93
N GLU A 58 -9.09 14.81 15.26
CA GLU A 58 -7.94 15.16 16.11
C GLU A 58 -6.66 14.38 15.77
N ASN A 59 -6.82 13.15 15.27
CA ASN A 59 -5.71 12.25 14.94
C ASN A 59 -5.32 12.28 13.45
N ALA A 60 -6.00 13.05 12.60
CA ALA A 60 -5.78 13.01 11.16
C ALA A 60 -4.34 13.34 10.75
N ARG A 61 -3.71 14.25 11.49
CA ARG A 61 -2.30 14.64 11.28
C ARG A 61 -1.32 13.48 11.48
N ASN A 62 -1.71 12.45 12.23
CA ASN A 62 -0.85 11.30 12.43
C ASN A 62 -0.72 10.44 11.18
N HIS A 63 -1.65 10.51 10.21
CA HIS A 63 -1.71 9.69 8.98
C HIS A 63 -1.55 10.50 7.70
N LEU A 64 -1.01 11.71 7.80
CA LEU A 64 -0.88 12.64 6.68
C LEU A 64 -0.10 12.03 5.50
N GLU A 65 0.88 11.18 5.77
CA GLU A 65 1.65 10.49 4.74
C GLU A 65 0.81 9.59 3.82
N PHE A 66 -0.27 8.99 4.33
CA PHE A 66 -1.17 8.18 3.51
C PHE A 66 -2.07 9.03 2.61
N LEU A 67 -2.52 10.19 3.11
CA LEU A 67 -3.31 11.13 2.32
C LEU A 67 -2.49 11.76 1.20
N TRP A 68 -1.26 12.19 1.49
CA TRP A 68 -0.33 12.63 0.44
C TRP A 68 -0.11 11.53 -0.60
N TYR A 69 0.02 10.28 -0.15
CA TYR A 69 0.20 9.18 -1.07
C TYR A 69 -1.03 8.94 -1.96
N ALA A 70 -2.24 8.98 -1.40
CA ALA A 70 -3.47 8.90 -2.18
C ALA A 70 -3.60 10.06 -3.18
N GLU A 71 -3.24 11.28 -2.78
CA GLU A 71 -3.22 12.45 -3.66
C GLU A 71 -2.27 12.27 -4.85
N ASP A 72 -1.06 11.77 -4.59
CA ASP A 72 -0.07 11.49 -5.63
C ASP A 72 -0.59 10.45 -6.61
N LEU A 73 -1.17 9.35 -6.11
CA LEU A 73 -1.74 8.30 -6.96
C LEU A 73 -2.94 8.80 -7.77
N PHE A 74 -3.76 9.68 -7.20
CA PHE A 74 -4.89 10.30 -7.91
C PHE A 74 -4.40 11.19 -9.04
N SER A 75 -3.37 12.00 -8.78
CA SER A 75 -2.77 12.91 -9.76
C SER A 75 -2.11 12.12 -10.91
N GLU A 76 -1.39 11.05 -10.57
CA GLU A 76 -0.82 10.10 -11.53
C GLU A 76 -1.89 9.51 -12.47
N GLN A 77 -3.05 9.09 -11.92
CA GLN A 77 -4.09 8.43 -12.70
C GLN A 77 -4.97 9.39 -13.51
N SER A 78 -5.34 10.54 -12.93
CA SER A 78 -6.23 11.51 -13.57
C SER A 78 -5.51 12.40 -14.60
N GLY A 79 -4.17 12.43 -14.58
CA GLY A 79 -3.37 13.42 -15.30
C GLY A 79 -3.56 14.85 -14.80
N ASN A 80 -4.31 15.04 -13.71
CA ASN A 80 -4.54 16.34 -13.11
C ASN A 80 -3.48 16.60 -12.04
N ASN A 81 -2.62 17.58 -12.28
CA ASN A 81 -1.59 18.00 -11.31
C ASN A 81 -2.12 18.98 -10.25
N THR A 82 -3.41 19.31 -10.28
CA THR A 82 -4.03 20.16 -9.27
C THR A 82 -4.19 19.37 -7.99
N PRO A 83 -3.64 19.83 -6.85
CA PRO A 83 -3.87 19.21 -5.56
C PRO A 83 -5.37 19.11 -5.30
N VAL A 84 -5.81 17.91 -4.98
CA VAL A 84 -7.22 17.59 -4.81
C VAL A 84 -7.59 17.62 -3.33
N PHE A 85 -6.60 17.43 -2.46
CA PHE A 85 -6.76 17.54 -1.02
C PHE A 85 -6.06 18.80 -0.53
N SER A 86 -6.71 19.54 0.37
CA SER A 86 -6.12 20.74 0.98
C SER A 86 -5.25 20.35 2.16
N LEU A 87 -4.15 19.64 1.88
CA LEU A 87 -3.27 19.06 2.90
C LEU A 87 -2.13 20.00 3.30
N PRO A 88 -1.71 20.00 4.57
CA PRO A 88 -0.49 20.67 4.96
C PRO A 88 0.69 20.17 4.12
N LYS A 89 1.47 21.07 3.52
CA LYS A 89 2.67 20.73 2.74
C LYS A 89 3.95 20.63 3.58
N THR A 90 3.82 20.86 4.89
CA THR A 90 4.93 20.81 5.84
C THR A 90 4.61 19.92 7.02
N PHE A 91 5.58 19.08 7.39
CA PHE A 91 5.47 18.21 8.54
C PHE A 91 6.16 18.86 9.74
N LYS A 92 5.39 19.23 10.78
CA LYS A 92 5.94 19.84 12.01
C LYS A 92 6.35 18.83 13.09
N GLN A 93 6.00 17.55 12.94
CA GLN A 93 6.33 16.53 13.95
C GLN A 93 7.78 16.03 13.78
N THR A 94 8.42 15.73 14.91
CA THR A 94 9.81 15.26 14.96
C THR A 94 9.98 13.88 14.32
N LEU A 95 11.17 13.57 13.78
CA LEU A 95 11.55 12.24 13.25
C LEU A 95 11.54 11.12 14.32
N ARG A 96 11.09 11.40 15.55
CA ARG A 96 11.12 10.42 16.64
C ARG A 96 10.02 9.38 16.42
N VAL A 97 10.48 8.14 16.18
CA VAL A 97 9.69 6.90 16.29
C VAL A 97 8.56 6.77 15.27
N LYS A 98 8.87 6.92 13.96
CA LYS A 98 7.96 6.43 12.91
C LYS A 98 8.45 5.10 12.32
N PRO A 99 7.51 4.18 12.02
CA PRO A 99 7.74 2.97 11.23
C PRO A 99 8.52 3.22 9.92
N THR A 100 9.22 2.21 9.40
CA THR A 100 10.06 2.36 8.19
C THR A 100 9.23 2.76 6.97
N ASN A 101 8.10 2.08 6.75
CA ASN A 101 7.15 2.37 5.68
C ASN A 101 6.64 3.82 5.73
N TRP A 102 6.35 4.35 6.92
CA TRP A 102 5.92 5.75 7.10
C TRP A 102 6.99 6.75 6.67
N LEU A 103 8.25 6.49 7.04
CA LEU A 103 9.37 7.33 6.63
C LEU A 103 9.63 7.22 5.12
N LEU A 104 9.38 6.06 4.51
CA LEU A 104 9.45 5.89 3.06
C LEU A 104 8.34 6.65 2.33
N LEU A 105 7.09 6.64 2.82
CA LEU A 105 6.01 7.49 2.27
C LEU A 105 6.37 8.96 2.33
N ARG A 106 6.92 9.41 3.46
CA ARG A 106 7.37 10.79 3.63
C ARG A 106 8.52 11.13 2.67
N ALA A 107 9.48 10.21 2.50
CA ALA A 107 10.57 10.40 1.55
C ALA A 107 10.04 10.51 0.12
N ARG A 108 9.09 9.66 -0.28
CA ARG A 108 8.42 9.71 -1.59
C ARG A 108 7.81 11.09 -1.83
N PHE A 109 7.01 11.58 -0.88
CA PHE A 109 6.38 12.92 -0.97
C PHE A 109 7.43 14.03 -1.17
N TYR A 110 8.45 14.11 -0.33
CA TYR A 110 9.44 15.19 -0.44
C TYR A 110 10.37 15.06 -1.65
N ILE A 111 10.59 13.84 -2.16
CA ILE A 111 11.32 13.62 -3.40
C ILE A 111 10.51 14.12 -4.61
N GLN A 112 9.19 13.99 -4.57
CA GLN A 112 8.31 14.44 -5.65
C GLN A 112 8.03 15.95 -5.58
N HIS A 113 7.73 16.48 -4.39
CA HIS A 113 7.17 17.83 -4.22
C HIS A 113 8.08 18.81 -3.48
N GLY A 114 9.17 18.33 -2.88
CA GLY A 114 10.07 19.18 -2.11
C GLY A 114 10.96 20.07 -2.98
N SER A 115 11.61 21.05 -2.37
CA SER A 115 12.71 21.79 -3.00
C SER A 115 13.87 20.87 -3.37
N ILE A 116 14.76 21.28 -4.28
CA ILE A 116 15.93 20.49 -4.70
C ILE A 116 16.73 19.97 -3.49
N LEU A 117 16.93 20.81 -2.47
CA LEU A 117 17.59 20.41 -1.24
C LEU A 117 16.81 19.34 -0.47
N GLN A 118 15.48 19.50 -0.34
CA GLN A 118 14.63 18.51 0.32
C GLN A 118 14.64 17.17 -0.44
N GLN A 119 14.55 17.20 -1.77
CA GLN A 119 14.61 15.99 -2.60
C GLN A 119 15.93 15.24 -2.37
N PHE A 120 17.06 15.96 -2.39
CA PHE A 120 18.38 15.40 -2.10
C PHE A 120 18.44 14.79 -0.70
N VAL A 121 18.07 15.55 0.33
CA VAL A 121 18.09 15.10 1.73
C VAL A 121 17.24 13.86 1.93
N TRP A 122 16.00 13.87 1.45
CA TRP A 122 15.07 12.76 1.67
C TRP A 122 15.43 11.49 0.90
N LYS A 123 16.04 11.63 -0.29
CA LYS A 123 16.66 10.50 -0.99
C LYS A 123 17.76 9.85 -0.15
N HIS A 124 18.64 10.65 0.45
CA HIS A 124 19.71 10.13 1.31
C HIS A 124 19.19 9.56 2.64
N VAL A 125 18.15 10.17 3.23
CA VAL A 125 17.46 9.63 4.41
C VAL A 125 16.85 8.27 4.10
N ALA A 126 16.10 8.13 3.00
CA ALA A 126 15.50 6.86 2.58
C ALA A 126 16.56 5.77 2.39
N LEU A 127 17.64 6.04 1.65
CA LEU A 127 18.72 5.07 1.45
C LEU A 127 19.43 4.69 2.76
N SER A 128 19.60 5.64 3.68
CA SER A 128 20.19 5.39 5.00
C SER A 128 19.28 4.55 5.88
N LEU A 129 17.96 4.79 5.82
CA LEU A 129 16.96 3.99 6.51
C LEU A 129 16.97 2.55 5.99
N LEU A 130 16.97 2.36 4.67
CA LEU A 130 17.05 1.02 4.06
C LEU A 130 18.32 0.29 4.49
N ARG A 131 19.48 0.95 4.40
CA ARG A 131 20.75 0.35 4.86
C ARG A 131 20.71 -0.05 6.34
N ARG A 132 20.12 0.79 7.20
CA ARG A 132 20.10 0.58 8.66
C ARG A 132 19.03 -0.44 9.10
N ASN A 133 17.95 -0.56 8.34
CA ASN A 133 16.81 -1.43 8.69
C ASN A 133 16.83 -2.74 7.91
N TRP A 134 17.74 -2.88 6.96
CA TRP A 134 18.01 -4.14 6.31
C TRP A 134 18.75 -5.09 7.25
N ASN A 135 18.17 -6.24 7.55
CA ASN A 135 18.82 -7.29 8.35
C ASN A 135 19.30 -8.50 7.50
N GLY A 136 19.27 -8.40 6.17
CA GLY A 136 19.56 -9.52 5.27
C GLY A 136 18.31 -10.23 4.73
N GLU A 137 17.20 -10.17 5.48
CA GLU A 137 15.98 -10.94 5.20
C GLU A 137 14.72 -10.08 5.07
N HIS A 138 14.66 -8.97 5.81
CA HIS A 138 13.53 -8.06 5.88
C HIS A 138 14.02 -6.61 5.81
N ILE A 139 13.15 -5.74 5.30
CA ILE A 139 13.19 -4.33 5.67
C ILE A 139 12.47 -4.26 7.01
N LEU A 140 13.23 -4.18 8.10
CA LEU A 140 12.65 -4.14 9.43
C LEU A 140 11.76 -2.91 9.57
N ASP A 141 10.48 -3.15 9.83
CA ASP A 141 9.62 -2.07 10.28
C ASP A 141 9.99 -1.76 11.74
N ARG A 142 10.55 -0.58 11.97
CA ARG A 142 10.71 -0.04 13.32
C ARG A 142 9.39 0.53 13.79
N GLY A 143 8.39 -0.34 13.87
CA GLY A 143 7.08 0.02 14.40
C GLY A 143 7.20 0.59 15.82
N ILE A 144 6.19 1.33 16.26
CA ILE A 144 6.08 1.86 17.62
C ILE A 144 6.31 0.75 18.67
N GLY A 145 5.93 -0.51 18.41
CA GLY A 145 6.22 -1.66 19.28
C GLY A 145 7.72 -2.00 19.44
N ALA A 146 8.51 -1.96 18.36
CA ALA A 146 9.95 -2.17 18.40
C ALA A 146 10.69 -0.98 19.07
N CYS A 147 10.14 0.23 18.93
CA CYS A 147 10.65 1.42 19.61
C CYS A 147 10.25 1.53 21.09
N ILE A 148 9.10 1.00 21.50
CA ILE A 148 8.67 0.98 22.91
C ILE A 148 9.53 -0.01 23.72
N ARG A 149 9.94 -1.14 23.13
CA ARG A 149 10.75 -2.16 23.84
C ARG A 149 12.25 -2.11 23.54
N GLY A 150 12.69 -1.27 22.60
CA GLY A 150 14.11 -1.18 22.21
C GLY A 150 14.66 -2.42 21.52
N GLU A 151 13.79 -3.34 21.11
CA GLU A 151 14.15 -4.68 20.66
C GLU A 151 13.95 -4.79 19.14
N GLN A 152 15.06 -4.87 18.39
CA GLN A 152 15.06 -5.27 16.98
C GLN A 152 15.04 -6.80 16.90
N LYS A 153 13.95 -7.42 17.34
CA LYS A 153 13.84 -8.86 17.24
C LYS A 153 13.22 -9.27 15.89
N PRO A 154 13.79 -10.28 15.19
CA PRO A 154 13.28 -10.77 13.92
C PRO A 154 11.80 -11.13 13.93
N GLU A 155 11.24 -11.56 15.06
CA GLU A 155 9.81 -11.85 15.20
C GLU A 155 8.88 -10.63 15.02
N TYR A 156 9.40 -9.40 15.10
CA TYR A 156 8.63 -8.18 14.83
C TYR A 156 8.64 -7.77 13.36
N ALA A 157 9.38 -8.49 12.49
CA ALA A 157 9.31 -8.29 11.06
C ALA A 157 7.96 -8.77 10.52
N SER A 158 7.29 -7.90 9.75
CA SER A 158 6.00 -8.19 9.14
C SER A 158 6.16 -8.31 7.64
N ASP A 159 5.62 -9.38 7.07
CA ASP A 159 5.67 -9.59 5.62
C ASP A 159 4.74 -8.62 4.88
N GLN A 160 3.63 -8.19 5.50
CA GLN A 160 2.70 -7.20 4.95
C GLN A 160 3.37 -5.81 4.86
N TYR A 161 4.03 -5.37 5.94
CA TYR A 161 4.77 -4.11 5.92
C TYR A 161 6.04 -4.19 5.07
N THR A 162 6.63 -5.38 4.91
CA THR A 162 7.70 -5.61 3.93
C THR A 162 7.15 -5.40 2.51
N ALA A 163 6.07 -6.08 2.13
CA ALA A 163 5.43 -5.93 0.83
C ALA A 163 5.06 -4.47 0.53
N PHE A 164 4.46 -3.78 1.51
CA PHE A 164 4.12 -2.36 1.40
C PHE A 164 5.35 -1.46 1.25
N SER A 165 6.43 -1.73 1.99
CA SER A 165 7.69 -0.99 1.83
C SER A 165 8.30 -1.21 0.46
N LEU A 166 8.28 -2.45 -0.06
CA LEU A 166 8.76 -2.77 -1.41
C LEU A 166 7.93 -2.05 -2.47
N MET A 167 6.61 -1.93 -2.30
CA MET A 167 5.77 -1.12 -3.17
C MET A 167 6.24 0.33 -3.22
N ILE A 168 6.51 0.96 -2.07
CA ILE A 168 7.04 2.33 -2.02
C ILE A 168 8.43 2.43 -2.66
N LEU A 169 9.27 1.39 -2.56
CA LEU A 169 10.56 1.34 -3.27
C LEU A 169 10.41 1.37 -4.78
N THR A 170 9.36 0.75 -5.34
CA THR A 170 9.08 0.87 -6.78
C THR A 170 8.82 2.33 -7.18
N ASP A 171 8.07 3.07 -6.35
CA ASP A 171 7.77 4.48 -6.62
C ASP A 171 9.02 5.34 -6.49
N LEU A 172 9.82 5.14 -5.43
CA LEU A 172 11.09 5.85 -5.26
C LEU A 172 12.06 5.58 -6.40
N TYR A 173 12.09 4.36 -6.94
CA TYR A 173 12.87 4.04 -8.12
C TYR A 173 12.35 4.76 -9.37
N LYS A 174 11.03 4.71 -9.64
CA LYS A 174 10.40 5.41 -10.77
C LYS A 174 10.64 6.92 -10.74
N LEU A 175 10.51 7.54 -9.56
CA LEU A 175 10.70 8.98 -9.38
C LEU A 175 12.15 9.44 -9.54
N THR A 176 13.13 8.60 -9.16
CA THR A 176 14.54 9.04 -9.05
C THR A 176 15.50 8.39 -10.03
N GLY A 177 15.09 7.30 -10.70
CA GLY A 177 15.98 6.42 -11.47
C GLY A 177 17.09 5.77 -10.64
N ASN A 178 17.09 5.89 -9.31
CA ASN A 178 18.22 5.46 -8.48
C ASN A 178 18.25 3.93 -8.33
N LYS A 179 19.26 3.30 -8.94
CA LYS A 179 19.44 1.84 -8.94
C LYS A 179 19.53 1.21 -7.55
N ARG A 180 19.93 1.94 -6.50
CA ARG A 180 19.95 1.37 -5.13
C ARG A 180 18.55 1.06 -4.62
N PHE A 181 17.54 1.86 -4.96
CA PHE A 181 16.15 1.51 -4.60
C PHE A 181 15.71 0.22 -5.29
N LYS A 182 16.08 0.04 -6.56
CA LYS A 182 15.86 -1.20 -7.31
C LYS A 182 16.57 -2.40 -6.68
N GLU A 183 17.84 -2.23 -6.28
CA GLU A 183 18.62 -3.29 -5.63
C GLU A 183 17.98 -3.73 -4.30
N TYR A 184 17.53 -2.80 -3.45
CA TYR A 184 16.81 -3.15 -2.22
C TYR A 184 15.46 -3.80 -2.51
N PHE A 185 14.75 -3.32 -3.53
CA PHE A 185 13.53 -3.96 -4.00
C PHE A 185 13.77 -5.41 -4.39
N ASP A 186 14.74 -5.69 -5.27
CA ASP A 186 15.00 -7.03 -5.80
C ASP A 186 15.42 -8.01 -4.70
N LYS A 187 16.29 -7.57 -3.79
CA LYS A 187 16.70 -8.37 -2.63
C LYS A 187 15.50 -8.67 -1.73
N GLY A 188 14.70 -7.66 -1.43
CA GLY A 188 13.53 -7.81 -0.55
C GLY A 188 12.44 -8.68 -1.16
N LEU A 189 12.16 -8.51 -2.45
CA LEU A 189 11.16 -9.31 -3.16
C LEU A 189 11.56 -10.79 -3.20
N ASN A 190 12.80 -11.12 -3.54
CA ASN A 190 13.24 -12.51 -3.57
C ASN A 190 13.11 -13.18 -2.18
N LYS A 191 13.52 -12.48 -1.11
CA LYS A 191 13.37 -12.99 0.26
C LYS A 191 11.92 -13.16 0.69
N LEU A 192 11.06 -12.19 0.37
CA LEU A 192 9.63 -12.27 0.66
C LEU A 192 8.99 -13.45 -0.08
N ARG A 193 9.30 -13.65 -1.37
CA ARG A 193 8.80 -14.77 -2.17
C ARG A 193 9.23 -16.12 -1.62
N ASP A 194 10.49 -16.26 -1.23
CA ASP A 194 11.02 -17.51 -0.66
C ASP A 194 10.24 -17.90 0.60
N ARG A 195 10.02 -16.95 1.53
CA ARG A 195 9.24 -17.21 2.75
C ARG A 195 7.77 -17.46 2.47
N TRP A 196 7.16 -16.64 1.63
CA TRP A 196 5.74 -16.76 1.28
C TRP A 196 5.41 -18.13 0.68
N ARG A 197 6.30 -18.67 -0.17
CA ARG A 197 6.18 -20.04 -0.69
C ARG A 197 6.40 -21.12 0.37
N GLN A 198 7.30 -20.90 1.33
CA GLN A 198 7.52 -21.84 2.45
C GLN A 198 6.33 -21.86 3.43
N GLN A 199 5.56 -20.78 3.51
CA GLN A 199 4.43 -20.60 4.42
C GLN A 199 3.08 -20.84 3.73
N SER A 200 3.01 -21.79 2.79
CA SER A 200 1.76 -22.16 2.13
C SER A 200 1.01 -21.00 1.46
N ILE A 201 1.72 -19.99 0.94
CA ILE A 201 1.13 -18.85 0.21
C ILE A 201 0.41 -17.87 1.17
N GLU A 202 0.72 -17.91 2.45
CA GLU A 202 0.16 -17.00 3.43
C GLU A 202 1.18 -15.97 3.92
N LEU A 203 0.75 -14.73 4.14
CA LEU A 203 1.56 -13.70 4.79
C LEU A 203 1.43 -13.88 6.31
N THR A 204 2.12 -14.86 6.89
CA THR A 204 1.90 -15.27 8.29
C THR A 204 2.77 -14.54 9.31
N GLN A 205 3.88 -13.95 8.87
CA GLN A 205 4.89 -13.42 9.79
C GLN A 205 4.57 -11.99 10.28
N GLY A 206 4.65 -11.80 11.60
CA GLY A 206 4.68 -10.50 12.27
C GLY A 206 3.31 -9.87 12.57
N ARG A 207 3.34 -8.63 13.06
CA ARG A 207 2.11 -7.85 13.32
C ARG A 207 1.38 -7.62 12.00
N GLY A 208 0.07 -7.87 11.99
CA GLY A 208 -0.72 -7.74 10.78
C GLY A 208 -0.70 -8.97 9.88
N ALA A 209 -0.34 -10.13 10.43
CA ALA A 209 -0.50 -11.43 9.77
C ALA A 209 -1.83 -11.53 9.01
N TYR A 210 -1.78 -12.03 7.78
CA TYR A 210 -2.92 -12.21 6.88
C TYR A 210 -3.69 -10.94 6.47
N GLN A 211 -3.21 -9.74 6.78
CA GLN A 211 -3.98 -8.53 6.49
C GLN A 211 -4.13 -8.26 4.99
N LEU A 212 -5.34 -7.86 4.61
CA LEU A 212 -5.76 -7.54 3.24
C LEU A 212 -4.78 -6.61 2.49
N PHE A 213 -4.35 -5.51 3.13
CA PHE A 213 -3.47 -4.53 2.49
C PHE A 213 -2.10 -5.13 2.08
N GLY A 214 -1.63 -6.15 2.82
CA GLY A 214 -0.39 -6.86 2.54
C GLY A 214 -0.45 -7.60 1.20
N TYR A 215 -1.57 -8.28 0.94
CA TYR A 215 -1.80 -8.98 -0.32
C TYR A 215 -1.98 -8.02 -1.49
N ALA A 216 -2.68 -6.89 -1.30
CA ALA A 216 -2.76 -5.85 -2.33
C ALA A 216 -1.36 -5.34 -2.72
N SER A 217 -0.51 -5.09 -1.71
CA SER A 217 0.87 -4.67 -1.91
C SER A 217 1.71 -5.76 -2.58
N LEU A 218 1.56 -7.03 -2.18
CA LEU A 218 2.24 -8.18 -2.77
C LEU A 218 1.89 -8.34 -4.26
N ILE A 219 0.59 -8.29 -4.59
CA ILE A 219 0.11 -8.37 -5.97
C ILE A 219 0.73 -7.25 -6.80
N TYR A 220 0.71 -6.00 -6.30
CA TYR A 220 1.32 -4.89 -7.02
C TYR A 220 2.82 -5.09 -7.27
N ILE A 221 3.61 -5.49 -6.26
CA ILE A 221 5.06 -5.66 -6.45
C ILE A 221 5.40 -6.85 -7.36
N LEU A 222 4.60 -7.91 -7.36
CA LEU A 222 4.72 -9.04 -8.29
C LEU A 222 4.37 -8.61 -9.71
N SER A 223 3.26 -7.88 -9.92
CA SER A 223 2.89 -7.31 -11.21
C SER A 223 3.98 -6.39 -11.76
N TRP A 224 4.56 -5.55 -10.90
CA TRP A 224 5.67 -4.69 -11.31
C TRP A 224 6.93 -5.48 -11.64
N ALA A 225 7.32 -6.47 -10.83
CA ALA A 225 8.47 -7.31 -11.13
C ALA A 225 8.29 -8.11 -12.43
N GLN A 226 7.08 -8.62 -12.67
CA GLN A 226 6.72 -9.34 -13.89
C GLN A 226 6.79 -8.42 -15.12
N SER A 227 6.34 -7.16 -15.03
CA SER A 227 6.47 -6.22 -16.15
C SER A 227 7.92 -5.87 -16.49
N GLN A 228 8.84 -5.97 -15.51
CA GLN A 228 10.28 -5.82 -15.75
C GLN A 228 10.94 -7.11 -16.27
N ASN A 229 10.29 -8.27 -16.12
CA ASN A 229 10.78 -9.56 -16.60
C ASN A 229 9.63 -10.44 -17.16
N PRO A 230 9.08 -10.10 -18.34
CA PRO A 230 7.87 -10.73 -18.86
C PRO A 230 7.98 -12.24 -19.11
N GLN A 231 9.21 -12.76 -19.27
CA GLN A 231 9.47 -14.17 -19.53
C GLN A 231 9.56 -15.02 -18.25
N SER A 232 9.44 -14.41 -17.06
CA SER A 232 9.55 -15.12 -15.80
C SER A 232 8.27 -15.90 -15.47
N THR A 233 8.29 -17.21 -15.75
CA THR A 233 7.19 -18.12 -15.38
C THR A 233 6.97 -18.19 -13.87
N THR A 234 8.04 -18.07 -13.08
CA THR A 234 7.95 -18.13 -11.61
C THR A 234 7.26 -16.91 -11.00
N LEU A 235 7.46 -15.72 -11.57
CA LEU A 235 6.77 -14.50 -11.12
C LEU A 235 5.30 -14.53 -11.55
N THR A 236 5.01 -15.05 -12.74
CA THR A 236 3.63 -15.29 -13.20
C THR A 236 2.89 -16.24 -12.26
N ALA A 237 3.50 -17.38 -11.92
CA ALA A 237 2.88 -18.36 -11.01
C ALA A 237 2.62 -17.78 -9.61
N ASP A 238 3.54 -16.97 -9.09
CA ASP A 238 3.35 -16.28 -7.81
C ASP A 238 2.22 -15.25 -7.89
N LEU A 239 2.15 -14.46 -8.96
CA LEU A 239 1.07 -13.50 -9.13
C LEU A 239 -0.29 -14.19 -9.18
N ASP A 240 -0.41 -15.28 -9.96
CA ASP A 240 -1.62 -16.09 -10.05
C ASP A 240 -2.03 -16.66 -8.69
N GLN A 241 -1.07 -17.16 -7.90
CA GLN A 241 -1.31 -17.68 -6.55
C GLN A 241 -1.79 -16.59 -5.58
N ALA A 242 -1.16 -15.42 -5.59
CA ALA A 242 -1.55 -14.30 -4.73
C ALA A 242 -2.97 -13.81 -5.06
N ILE A 243 -3.29 -13.69 -6.35
CA ILE A 243 -4.64 -13.32 -6.81
C ILE A 243 -5.65 -14.40 -6.41
N LYS A 244 -5.36 -15.68 -6.65
CA LYS A 244 -6.26 -16.79 -6.29
C LYS A 244 -6.55 -16.81 -4.79
N HIS A 245 -5.52 -16.66 -3.97
CA HIS A 245 -5.67 -16.62 -2.52
C HIS A 245 -6.58 -15.45 -2.11
N LEU A 246 -6.28 -14.23 -2.57
CA LEU A 246 -7.12 -13.07 -2.28
C LEU A 246 -8.58 -13.30 -2.71
N SER A 247 -8.81 -13.74 -3.95
CA SER A 247 -10.15 -13.98 -4.49
C SER A 247 -10.95 -15.03 -3.72
N SER A 248 -10.29 -15.99 -3.05
CA SER A 248 -10.99 -17.00 -2.23
C SER A 248 -11.65 -16.43 -0.97
N PHE A 249 -11.27 -15.21 -0.56
CA PHE A 249 -11.86 -14.49 0.57
C PHE A 249 -12.84 -13.38 0.15
N GLN A 250 -13.16 -13.26 -1.14
CA GLN A 250 -14.15 -12.28 -1.59
C GLN A 250 -15.56 -12.76 -1.22
N HIS A 251 -16.32 -11.90 -0.55
CA HIS A 251 -17.72 -12.15 -0.25
C HIS A 251 -18.61 -11.91 -1.48
N ASP A 252 -19.87 -12.37 -1.43
CA ASP A 252 -20.86 -12.17 -2.50
C ASP A 252 -21.16 -10.69 -2.78
N ASP A 253 -21.00 -9.83 -1.78
CA ASP A 253 -21.15 -8.36 -1.91
C ASP A 253 -19.92 -7.68 -2.51
N GLY A 254 -18.87 -8.44 -2.84
CA GLY A 254 -17.61 -7.97 -3.41
C GLY A 254 -16.59 -7.47 -2.40
N LEU A 255 -16.92 -7.45 -1.10
CA LEU A 255 -16.01 -7.02 -0.03
C LEU A 255 -15.06 -8.15 0.39
N PHE A 256 -14.05 -7.77 1.18
CA PHE A 256 -13.08 -8.68 1.78
C PHE A 256 -13.08 -8.54 3.30
N PRO A 257 -12.73 -9.59 4.05
CA PRO A 257 -12.43 -9.46 5.46
C PRO A 257 -11.10 -8.71 5.67
N LEU A 258 -10.90 -8.19 6.88
CA LEU A 258 -9.66 -7.49 7.25
C LEU A 258 -8.45 -8.44 7.22
N VAL A 259 -8.71 -9.69 7.60
CA VAL A 259 -7.75 -10.76 7.81
C VAL A 259 -8.17 -11.93 6.93
N LEU A 260 -7.27 -12.38 6.05
CA LEU A 260 -7.50 -13.44 5.07
C LEU A 260 -7.12 -14.81 5.66
N LYS A 261 -7.87 -15.25 6.68
CA LYS A 261 -7.70 -16.56 7.33
C LYS A 261 -9.06 -17.17 7.63
N GLU A 262 -9.16 -18.51 7.61
CA GLU A 262 -10.44 -19.21 7.86
C GLU A 262 -10.83 -19.23 9.35
N ALA A 263 -9.89 -19.02 10.28
CA ALA A 263 -10.14 -19.11 11.72
C ALA A 263 -10.43 -17.75 12.38
N ASP A 264 -11.44 -17.69 13.23
CA ASP A 264 -11.94 -16.46 13.89
C ASP A 264 -11.13 -16.05 15.14
N ASP A 265 -9.88 -16.51 15.25
CA ASP A 265 -9.03 -16.23 16.42
C ASP A 265 -8.48 -14.81 16.32
N ARG A 266 -9.30 -13.84 16.74
CA ARG A 266 -8.96 -12.42 16.63
C ARG A 266 -7.86 -12.07 17.60
N SER A 267 -6.72 -11.67 17.06
CA SER A 267 -5.59 -11.18 17.84
C SER A 267 -5.76 -9.72 18.25
N ASP A 268 -5.19 -9.30 19.39
CA ASP A 268 -5.38 -7.95 19.96
C ASP A 268 -5.09 -6.79 19.00
N TRP A 269 -4.19 -6.98 18.02
CA TRP A 269 -3.87 -5.93 17.04
C TRP A 269 -5.01 -5.68 16.04
N GLU A 270 -5.94 -6.62 15.88
CA GLU A 270 -7.09 -6.51 14.98
C GLU A 270 -8.10 -5.46 15.47
N THR A 271 -8.05 -5.08 16.75
CA THR A 271 -8.87 -3.98 17.32
C THR A 271 -8.35 -2.59 16.96
N TYR A 272 -7.08 -2.47 16.58
CA TYR A 272 -6.44 -1.19 16.23
C TYR A 272 -6.61 -0.84 14.74
N ASN A 273 -6.75 -1.85 13.89
CA ASN A 273 -6.80 -1.67 12.44
C ASN A 273 -8.23 -1.70 11.96
N ASN A 274 -8.58 -0.71 11.15
CA ASN A 274 -9.91 -0.58 10.59
C ASN A 274 -9.97 -1.31 9.23
N LEU A 275 -10.96 -2.20 9.07
CA LEU A 275 -11.24 -2.86 7.79
C LEU A 275 -11.37 -1.85 6.65
N TYR A 276 -12.11 -0.77 6.89
CA TYR A 276 -12.50 0.19 5.87
C TYR A 276 -11.33 0.98 5.29
N ASP A 277 -10.35 1.30 6.15
CA ASP A 277 -9.06 1.88 5.75
C ASP A 277 -8.33 1.01 4.72
N TYR A 278 -8.39 -0.31 4.89
CA TYR A 278 -7.73 -1.23 3.98
C TYR A 278 -8.56 -1.60 2.78
N LEU A 279 -9.89 -1.52 2.81
CA LEU A 279 -10.71 -1.72 1.62
C LEU A 279 -10.43 -0.64 0.56
N GLY A 280 -10.46 0.64 0.95
CA GLY A 280 -10.15 1.74 0.03
C GLY A 280 -8.73 1.64 -0.53
N PHE A 281 -7.74 1.42 0.34
CA PHE A 281 -6.34 1.20 -0.06
C PHE A 281 -6.20 0.01 -1.01
N THR A 282 -6.82 -1.12 -0.69
CA THR A 282 -6.75 -2.35 -1.49
C THR A 282 -7.33 -2.13 -2.87
N ALA A 283 -8.49 -1.49 -2.96
CA ALA A 283 -9.09 -1.12 -4.23
C ALA A 283 -8.14 -0.29 -5.09
N ALA A 284 -7.53 0.75 -4.51
CA ALA A 284 -6.60 1.62 -5.23
C ALA A 284 -5.36 0.88 -5.73
N ILE A 285 -4.72 0.10 -4.88
CA ILE A 285 -3.47 -0.59 -5.21
C ILE A 285 -3.68 -1.73 -6.20
N LEU A 286 -4.76 -2.50 -6.06
CA LEU A 286 -5.10 -3.54 -7.03
C LEU A 286 -5.50 -2.93 -8.38
N SER A 287 -6.19 -1.79 -8.38
CA SER A 287 -6.50 -1.06 -9.62
C SER A 287 -5.20 -0.66 -10.30
N ARG A 288 -4.28 -0.04 -9.55
CA ARG A 288 -2.95 0.32 -10.04
C ARG A 288 -2.16 -0.88 -10.57
N ALA A 289 -2.23 -2.03 -9.90
CA ALA A 289 -1.58 -3.26 -10.34
C ALA A 289 -2.14 -3.77 -11.69
N ALA A 290 -3.46 -3.67 -11.88
CA ALA A 290 -4.12 -4.09 -13.11
C ALA A 290 -3.67 -3.29 -14.34
N PHE A 291 -3.39 -1.99 -14.16
CA PHE A 291 -2.87 -1.12 -15.22
C PHE A 291 -1.42 -1.40 -15.62
N ILE A 292 -0.61 -1.99 -14.72
CA ILE A 292 0.78 -2.38 -15.03
C ILE A 292 0.85 -3.61 -15.93
N PHE A 293 -0.19 -4.47 -15.90
CA PHE A 293 -0.15 -5.77 -16.56
C PHE A 293 -1.43 -6.12 -17.35
N PRO A 294 -1.85 -5.31 -18.33
CA PRO A 294 -3.19 -5.40 -18.96
C PRO A 294 -3.49 -6.73 -19.68
N GLU A 295 -2.46 -7.42 -20.19
CA GLU A 295 -2.62 -8.60 -21.07
C GLU A 295 -3.18 -9.84 -20.36
N GLN A 296 -2.95 -10.02 -19.06
CA GLN A 296 -3.59 -11.10 -18.28
C GLN A 296 -5.03 -10.79 -17.84
N TYR A 297 -5.53 -9.58 -18.07
CA TYR A 297 -6.85 -9.15 -17.61
C TYR A 297 -7.94 -9.25 -18.67
N ASN A 298 -7.59 -9.16 -19.96
CA ASN A 298 -8.56 -9.16 -21.05
C ASN A 298 -8.83 -10.56 -21.65
N GLU A 299 -7.90 -11.51 -21.57
CA GLU A 299 -8.03 -12.83 -22.23
C GLU A 299 -8.72 -13.93 -21.39
N ARG A 300 -9.14 -13.63 -20.15
CA ARG A 300 -9.80 -14.61 -19.26
C ARG A 300 -11.22 -14.22 -18.86
N SER A 301 -11.86 -13.38 -19.67
CA SER A 301 -13.24 -12.89 -19.49
C SER A 301 -14.22 -13.48 -20.51
N THR A 302 -13.80 -14.49 -21.27
CA THR A 302 -14.63 -15.25 -22.22
C THR A 302 -14.70 -16.71 -21.79
#